data_AF-A0A0F3GIP3-F1
#
_entry.id   AF-A0A0F3GIP3-F1
#
_cell.length_a   1.000
_cell.length_b   1.000
_cell.length_c   1.000
_cell.angle_alpha   90.00
_cell.angle_beta   90.00
_cell.angle_gamma   90.00
#
_symmetry.space_group_name_H-M   'P 1'
#
loop_
_entity.id
_entity.type
_entity.pdbx_description
1 polymer ?
#
loop_
_entity_poly.entity_id
_entity_poly.type
_entity_poly.pdbx_seq_one_letter_code
_entity_poly.pdbx_strand_id
1 'polypeptide(L)'
;MEITNISNSEVTIEGHIKTIEDYQKIKQALNAIIVDGQKKITINIPQSLTMTSSVIGYLLKLVFENKIDLSIMVKDEKLLNLLDVLNLVAVFKVKKM
;
A
#
# COMPACT_ATOMS: atom_id res chain seq x y z
N MET A 1 -7.92 8.38 -8.73
CA MET A 1 -7.29 7.15 -8.25
C MET A 1 -8.23 6.00 -8.57
N GLU A 2 -7.68 4.89 -9.04
CA GLU A 2 -8.40 3.64 -9.28
C GLU A 2 -7.77 2.53 -8.44
N ILE A 3 -8.61 1.65 -7.88
CA ILE A 3 -8.18 0.48 -7.12
C ILE A 3 -8.78 -0.75 -7.78
N THR A 4 -7.92 -1.66 -8.20
CA THR A 4 -8.32 -2.92 -8.83
C THR A 4 -7.89 -4.06 -7.94
N ASN A 5 -8.86 -4.87 -7.47
CA ASN A 5 -8.55 -6.11 -6.76
C ASN A 5 -8.17 -7.18 -7.79
N ILE A 6 -6.92 -7.65 -7.73
CA ILE A 6 -6.43 -8.71 -8.63
C ILE A 6 -6.79 -10.08 -8.05
N SER A 7 -6.71 -10.22 -6.72
CA SER A 7 -7.05 -11.45 -6.00
C SER A 7 -7.48 -11.14 -4.57
N ASN A 8 -7.80 -12.19 -3.79
CA ASN A 8 -8.22 -12.03 -2.39
C ASN A 8 -7.16 -11.39 -1.48
N SER A 9 -5.90 -11.35 -1.89
CA SER A 9 -4.78 -10.78 -1.11
C SER A 9 -3.94 -9.77 -1.89
N GLU A 10 -4.40 -9.34 -3.07
CA GLU A 10 -3.63 -8.48 -3.96
C GLU A 10 -4.48 -7.34 -4.52
N VAL A 11 -3.95 -6.13 -4.35
CA VAL A 11 -4.59 -4.88 -4.77
C VAL A 11 -3.62 -4.11 -5.65
N THR A 12 -4.11 -3.58 -6.76
CA THR A 12 -3.39 -2.59 -7.57
C THR A 12 -3.97 -1.21 -7.33
N ILE A 13 -3.10 -0.24 -7.06
CA ILE A 13 -3.46 1.16 -6.84
C ILE A 13 -2.84 1.99 -7.95
N GLU A 14 -3.68 2.65 -8.74
CA GLU A 14 -3.26 3.52 -9.84
C GLU A 14 -3.74 4.97 -9.65
N GLY A 15 -2.95 5.91 -10.17
CA GLY A 15 -3.18 7.35 -10.03
C GLY A 15 -2.51 7.95 -8.79
N HIS A 16 -2.85 9.20 -8.44
CA HIS A 16 -2.24 9.90 -7.30
C HIS A 16 -3.12 9.82 -6.04
N ILE A 17 -2.53 9.60 -4.86
CA ILE A 17 -3.23 9.74 -3.57
C ILE A 17 -3.01 11.16 -3.06
N LYS A 18 -3.99 12.03 -3.27
CA LYS A 18 -3.90 13.44 -2.87
C LYS A 18 -4.98 13.85 -1.88
N THR A 19 -6.11 13.15 -1.89
CA THR A 19 -7.29 13.54 -1.15
C THR A 19 -7.55 12.61 0.04
N ILE A 20 -8.38 13.08 0.98
CA ILE A 20 -8.89 12.26 2.08
C ILE A 20 -9.74 11.10 1.53
N GLU A 21 -10.47 11.31 0.44
CA GLU A 21 -11.25 10.27 -0.22
C GLU A 21 -10.37 9.14 -0.76
N ASP A 22 -9.22 9.47 -1.36
CA ASP A 22 -8.26 8.46 -1.83
C ASP A 22 -7.77 7.59 -0.67
N TYR A 23 -7.45 8.22 0.47
CA TYR A 23 -7.09 7.50 1.69
C TYR A 23 -8.21 6.57 2.18
N GLN A 24 -9.45 7.04 2.21
CA GLN A 24 -10.60 6.23 2.66
C GLN A 24 -10.82 5.03 1.73
N LYS A 25 -10.70 5.20 0.41
CA LYS A 25 -10.82 4.12 -0.58
C LYS A 25 -9.76 3.03 -0.36
N ILE A 26 -8.50 3.42 -0.14
CA ILE A 26 -7.41 2.47 0.16
C ILE A 26 -7.71 1.70 1.44
N LYS A 27 -8.12 2.42 2.50
CA LYS A 27 -8.45 1.82 3.78
C LYS A 27 -9.61 0.82 3.66
N GLN A 28 -10.65 1.15 2.88
CA GLN A 28 -11.79 0.26 2.65
C GLN A 28 -11.37 -1.00 1.88
N ALA A 29 -10.59 -0.86 0.80
CA ALA A 29 -10.11 -2.00 0.02
C ALA A 29 -9.24 -2.96 0.85
N LEU A 30 -8.29 -2.42 1.61
CA LEU A 30 -7.41 -3.22 2.45
C LEU A 30 -8.15 -3.85 3.63
N ASN A 31 -9.09 -3.13 4.25
CA ASN A 31 -9.90 -3.70 5.32
C ASN A 31 -10.81 -4.84 4.83
N ALA A 32 -11.35 -4.77 3.62
CA ALA A 32 -12.15 -5.87 3.06
C ALA A 32 -11.34 -7.17 2.98
N ILE A 33 -10.10 -7.08 2.50
CA ILE A 33 -9.15 -8.21 2.44
C ILE A 33 -8.84 -8.76 3.84
N ILE A 34 -8.66 -7.89 4.83
CA ILE A 34 -8.34 -8.29 6.21
C ILE A 34 -9.54 -8.97 6.88
N VAL A 35 -10.76 -8.47 6.66
CA VAL A 35 -12.00 -9.06 7.20
C VAL A 35 -12.21 -10.48 6.67
N ASP A 36 -11.79 -10.75 5.43
CA ASP A 36 -11.80 -12.09 4.83
C ASP A 36 -10.70 -13.03 5.41
N GLY A 37 -10.00 -12.60 6.46
CA GLY A 37 -9.04 -13.39 7.22
C GLY A 37 -7.64 -13.43 6.62
N GLN A 38 -7.38 -12.69 5.55
CA GLN A 38 -6.06 -12.65 4.92
C GLN A 38 -5.07 -11.87 5.79
N LYS A 39 -3.97 -12.53 6.15
CA LYS A 39 -2.86 -11.91 6.89
C LYS A 39 -1.71 -11.48 6.00
N LYS A 40 -1.78 -11.76 4.70
CA LYS A 40 -0.78 -11.39 3.71
C LYS A 40 -1.44 -10.52 2.67
N ILE A 41 -0.85 -9.37 2.39
CA ILE A 41 -1.37 -8.42 1.40
C ILE A 41 -0.24 -7.93 0.52
N THR A 42 -0.45 -7.99 -0.79
CA THR A 42 0.43 -7.39 -1.79
C THR A 42 -0.25 -6.16 -2.38
N ILE A 43 0.44 -5.02 -2.36
CA ILE A 43 -0.01 -3.79 -3.01
C ILE A 43 0.87 -3.53 -4.23
N ASN A 44 0.28 -3.53 -5.40
CA ASN A 44 0.95 -3.16 -6.65
C ASN A 44 0.73 -1.69 -6.96
N ILE A 45 1.82 -1.00 -7.27
CA ILE A 45 1.83 0.42 -7.62
C ILE A 45 2.59 0.56 -8.95
N PRO A 46 1.91 0.32 -10.08
CA PRO A 46 2.52 0.30 -11.41
C PRO A 46 2.86 1.69 -11.96
N GLN A 47 2.29 2.74 -11.37
CA GLN A 47 2.50 4.12 -11.80
C GLN A 47 2.89 5.01 -10.61
N SER A 48 3.55 6.12 -10.91
CA SER A 48 4.03 7.09 -9.91
C SER A 48 2.92 7.53 -8.96
N LEU A 49 2.96 7.02 -7.74
CA LEU A 49 2.07 7.40 -6.65
C LEU A 49 2.79 8.42 -5.76
N THR A 50 2.17 9.58 -5.54
CA THR A 50 2.52 10.40 -4.38
C THR A 50 1.80 9.78 -3.19
N MET A 51 2.54 9.32 -2.18
CA MET A 51 1.96 8.71 -0.98
C MET A 51 1.97 9.74 0.15
N THR A 52 0.80 10.03 0.72
CA THR A 52 0.68 10.95 1.85
C THR A 52 1.06 10.27 3.17
N SER A 53 1.48 11.04 4.16
CA SER A 53 1.83 10.53 5.49
C SER A 53 0.69 9.76 6.16
N SER A 54 -0.56 10.10 5.88
CA SER A 54 -1.74 9.38 6.38
C SER A 54 -1.82 7.94 5.86
N VAL A 55 -1.50 7.73 4.59
CA VAL A 55 -1.46 6.38 3.99
C VAL A 55 -0.32 5.59 4.61
N ILE A 56 0.88 6.18 4.70
CA ILE A 56 2.05 5.56 5.32
C ILE A 56 1.73 5.15 6.77
N GLY A 57 1.14 6.05 7.56
CA GLY A 57 0.77 5.77 8.94
C GLY A 57 -0.24 4.62 9.07
N TYR A 58 -1.21 4.54 8.16
CA TYR A 58 -2.15 3.42 8.14
C TYR A 58 -1.47 2.10 7.77
N LEU A 59 -0.58 2.07 6.76
CA LEU A 59 0.18 0.87 6.41
C LEU A 59 1.10 0.42 7.55
N LEU A 60 1.72 1.35 8.27
CA LEU A 60 2.50 1.05 9.48
C LEU A 60 1.64 0.39 10.55
N LYS A 61 0.44 0.92 10.79
CA LYS A 61 -0.52 0.31 11.73
C LYS A 61 -0.89 -1.12 11.31
N LEU A 62 -1.11 -1.37 10.02
CA LEU A 62 -1.39 -2.72 9.53
C LEU A 62 -0.24 -3.70 9.84
N VAL A 63 1.00 -3.29 9.61
CA VAL A 63 2.18 -4.13 9.87
C VAL A 63 2.41 -4.33 11.37
N PHE A 64 2.40 -3.26 12.15
CA PHE A 64 2.83 -3.30 13.55
C PHE A 64 1.72 -3.67 14.54
N GLU A 65 0.51 -3.14 14.36
CA GLU A 65 -0.64 -3.45 15.25
C GLU A 65 -1.40 -4.67 14.77
N ASN A 66 -1.81 -4.70 13.49
CA ASN A 66 -2.63 -5.80 12.96
C ASN A 66 -1.81 -7.04 12.56
N LYS A 67 -0.47 -6.96 12.61
CA LYS A 67 0.46 -8.05 12.26
C LYS A 67 0.23 -8.59 10.84
N ILE A 68 -0.13 -7.70 9.92
CA ILE A 68 -0.29 -8.03 8.51
C ILE A 68 1.10 -8.09 7.86
N ASP A 69 1.33 -9.17 7.13
CA ASP A 69 2.47 -9.33 6.23
C ASP A 69 2.19 -8.53 4.95
N LEU A 70 2.65 -7.28 4.93
CA LEU A 70 2.47 -6.36 3.83
C LEU A 70 3.69 -6.38 2.90
N SER A 71 3.45 -6.52 1.60
CA SER A 71 4.44 -6.34 0.54
C SER A 71 3.98 -5.28 -0.45
N ILE A 72 4.89 -4.42 -0.91
CA ILE A 72 4.57 -3.39 -1.91
C ILE A 72 5.46 -3.57 -3.15
N MET A 73 4.84 -3.72 -4.31
CA MET A 73 5.51 -3.78 -5.60
C MET A 73 5.45 -2.40 -6.25
N VAL A 74 6.60 -1.77 -6.47
CA VAL A 74 6.70 -0.40 -6.98
C VAL A 74 7.48 -0.39 -8.29
N LYS A 75 6.89 0.20 -9.34
CA LYS A 75 7.60 0.43 -10.61
C LYS A 75 8.33 1.78 -10.65
N ASP A 76 7.77 2.80 -10.00
CA ASP A 76 8.28 4.17 -10.02
C ASP A 76 9.45 4.39 -9.05
N GLU A 77 10.55 4.93 -9.56
CA GLU A 77 11.76 5.13 -8.77
C GLU A 77 11.63 6.24 -7.74
N LYS A 78 10.78 7.25 -7.95
CA LYS A 78 10.60 8.33 -6.99
C LYS A 78 9.89 7.82 -5.73
N LEU A 79 8.86 6.99 -5.91
CA LEU A 79 8.19 6.36 -4.77
C LEU A 79 9.12 5.39 -4.04
N LEU A 80 9.89 4.59 -4.77
CA LEU A 80 10.86 3.69 -4.16
C LEU A 80 11.88 4.48 -3.31
N ASN A 81 12.46 5.54 -3.87
CA ASN A 81 13.41 6.41 -3.17
C ASN A 81 12.77 7.10 -1.96
N LEU A 82 11.51 7.54 -2.06
CA LEU A 82 10.78 8.10 -0.92
C LEU A 82 10.68 7.09 0.23
N LEU A 83 10.29 5.86 -0.07
CA LEU A 83 10.17 4.80 0.93
C LEU A 83 11.54 4.43 1.51
N ASP A 84 12.61 4.49 0.72
CA ASP A 84 13.98 4.22 1.16
C ASP A 84 14.50 5.30 2.10
N VAL A 85 14.34 6.58 1.75
CA VAL A 85 14.71 7.72 2.61
C VAL A 85 13.99 7.69 3.95
N LEU A 86 12.76 7.17 3.97
CA LEU A 86 11.98 6.99 5.19
C LEU A 86 12.28 5.68 5.94
N ASN A 87 13.22 4.86 5.46
CA ASN A 87 13.56 3.53 6.00
C ASN A 87 12.37 2.54 6.04
N LEU A 88 11.43 2.68 5.12
CA LEU A 88 10.21 1.87 5.05
C LEU A 88 10.33 0.66 4.12
N VAL A 89 11.41 0.58 3.32
CA VAL A 89 11.64 -0.52 2.37
C VAL A 89 11.58 -1.89 3.05
N ALA A 90 12.28 -2.05 4.18
CA ALA A 90 12.27 -3.30 4.94
C ALA A 90 10.91 -3.55 5.64
N VAL A 91 10.27 -2.49 6.14
CA VAL A 91 9.01 -2.57 6.90
C VAL A 91 7.86 -3.04 6.01
N PHE A 92 7.77 -2.48 4.79
CA PHE A 92 6.72 -2.82 3.82
C PHE A 92 7.16 -3.86 2.79
N LYS A 93 8.33 -4.48 2.99
CA LYS A 93 8.91 -5.48 2.07
C LYS A 93 8.87 -5.00 0.62
N VAL A 94 9.26 -3.75 0.40
CA VAL A 94 9.14 -3.07 -0.89
C VAL A 94 10.06 -3.74 -1.90
N LYS A 95 9.53 -4.04 -3.09
CA LYS A 95 10.28 -4.60 -4.20
C LYS A 95 10.02 -3.80 -5.47
N LYS A 96 11.06 -3.72 -6.32
CA LYS A 96 10.90 -3.21 -7.68
C LYS A 96 10.12 -4.24 -8.50
N MET A 97 9.17 -3.75 -9.30
CA MET A 97 8.35 -4.56 -10.20
C MET A 97 8.98 -4.69 -11.59
#